data_AF-T2JYP6-F1
#
_entry.id   AF-T2JYP6-F1
#
_cell.length_a   1.000
_cell.length_b   1.000
_cell.length_c   1.000
_cell.angle_alpha   90.00
_cell.angle_beta   90.00
_cell.angle_gamma   90.00
#
_symmetry.space_group_name_H-M   'P 1'
#
loop_
_entity.id
_entity.type
_entity.pdbx_description
1 polymer ?
#
loop_
_entity_poly.entity_id
_entity_poly.type
_entity_poly.pdbx_seq_one_letter_code
_entity_poly.pdbx_strand_id
1 'polypeptide(L)'
;MWGNSEQWTPQTRCETVSKKFQEAYKNGSLQKYIAHGMENNQPVVCTAYEKGGDCVTTLMTLRPEDNPTRMAKKVSNSLYGRAEGPPPIHSGDQSKQYYQIDFEKFLKLTPVE
;
A
#
# COMPACT_ATOMS: atom_id res chain seq x y z
N MET A 1 -12.21 0.68 18.22
CA MET A 1 -11.26 1.80 18.04
C MET A 1 -10.08 1.26 17.22
N TRP A 2 -9.90 1.75 16.00
CA TRP A 2 -8.77 1.38 15.15
C TRP A 2 -7.61 2.34 15.40
N GLY A 3 -6.49 1.83 15.93
CA GLY A 3 -5.20 2.52 15.82
C GLY A 3 -4.66 3.26 17.05
N ASN A 4 -4.94 2.81 18.26
CA ASN A 4 -4.12 3.17 19.43
C ASN A 4 -4.07 2.03 20.44
N SER A 5 -3.50 0.91 20.03
CA SER A 5 -2.86 -0.03 20.94
C SER A 5 -1.37 0.18 20.77
N GLU A 6 -0.60 0.34 21.85
CA GLU A 6 0.87 0.49 21.85
C GLU A 6 1.60 -0.53 20.95
N GLN A 7 0.92 -1.63 20.59
CA GLN A 7 1.37 -2.69 19.69
C GLN A 7 1.36 -2.36 18.18
N TRP A 8 0.70 -1.30 17.71
CA TRP A 8 0.54 -1.03 16.26
C TRP A 8 1.03 0.36 15.84
N THR A 9 2.32 0.60 16.07
CA THR A 9 3.03 1.82 15.66
C THR A 9 3.20 1.89 14.13
N PRO A 10 3.49 3.08 13.54
CA PRO A 10 3.83 3.18 12.12
C PRO A 10 4.99 2.26 11.71
N GLN A 11 5.99 2.10 12.58
CA GLN A 11 7.11 1.21 12.34
C GLN A 11 6.66 -0.26 12.30
N THR A 12 5.92 -0.73 13.30
CA THR A 12 5.42 -2.11 13.35
C THR A 12 4.53 -2.44 12.15
N ARG A 13 3.70 -1.47 11.73
CA ARG A 13 2.90 -1.56 10.50
C ARG A 13 3.78 -1.74 9.28
N CYS A 14 4.79 -0.88 9.12
CA CYS A 14 5.71 -0.92 7.99
C CYS A 14 6.42 -2.27 7.90
N GLU A 15 6.96 -2.76 9.02
CA GLU A 15 7.65 -4.05 9.09
C GLU A 15 6.71 -5.22 8.74
N THR A 16 5.50 -5.23 9.31
CA THR A 16 4.52 -6.30 9.07
C THR A 16 4.07 -6.32 7.62
N VAL A 17 3.71 -5.16 7.06
CA VAL A 17 3.30 -5.04 5.65
C VAL A 17 4.47 -5.42 4.75
N SER A 18 5.68 -4.92 5.01
CA SER A 18 6.88 -5.27 4.22
C SER A 18 7.13 -6.77 4.17
N LYS A 19 6.94 -7.48 5.30
CA LYS A 19 7.03 -8.95 5.34
C LYS A 19 5.96 -9.61 4.45
N LYS A 20 4.72 -9.12 4.44
CA LYS A 20 3.66 -9.61 3.55
C LYS A 20 3.97 -9.42 2.07
N PHE A 21 4.56 -8.28 1.71
CA PHE A 21 5.04 -8.07 0.34
C PHE A 21 6.16 -9.06 -0.03
N GLN A 22 7.10 -9.35 0.88
CA GLN A 22 8.12 -10.36 0.64
C GLN A 22 7.54 -11.77 0.51
N GLU A 23 6.54 -12.14 1.32
CA GLU A 23 5.82 -13.41 1.23
C GLU A 23 5.15 -13.54 -0.16
N ALA A 24 4.42 -12.52 -0.58
CA ALA A 24 3.75 -12.47 -1.88
C ALA A 24 4.73 -12.51 -3.07
N TYR A 25 5.92 -11.90 -2.92
CA TYR A 25 6.98 -11.99 -3.92
C TYR A 25 7.53 -13.41 -4.02
N LYS A 26 7.82 -14.05 -2.87
CA LYS A 26 8.38 -15.41 -2.80
C LYS A 26 7.44 -16.47 -3.35
N ASN A 27 6.13 -16.33 -3.11
CA ASN A 27 5.13 -17.28 -3.62
C ASN A 27 4.63 -16.97 -5.03
N GLY A 28 5.20 -15.98 -5.71
CA GLY A 28 4.90 -15.68 -7.11
C GLY A 28 3.60 -14.91 -7.36
N SER A 29 2.83 -14.57 -6.31
CA SER A 29 1.52 -13.92 -6.46
C SER A 29 1.63 -12.41 -6.70
N LEU A 30 2.68 -11.76 -6.17
CA LEU A 30 2.92 -10.32 -6.35
C LEU A 30 3.16 -9.94 -7.82
N GLN A 31 3.74 -10.87 -8.60
CA GLN A 31 4.04 -10.69 -10.02
C GLN A 31 2.83 -10.92 -10.94
N LYS A 32 1.68 -11.34 -10.38
CA LYS A 32 0.47 -11.67 -11.14
C LYS A 32 -0.54 -10.54 -11.06
N TYR A 33 -1.24 -10.42 -9.93
CA TYR A 33 -2.30 -9.44 -9.76
C TYR A 33 -2.30 -8.87 -8.34
N ILE A 34 -2.51 -7.55 -8.25
CA ILE A 34 -2.96 -6.88 -7.04
C ILE A 34 -4.49 -6.79 -7.10
N ALA A 35 -5.15 -7.26 -6.06
CA ALA A 35 -6.59 -7.32 -5.94
C ALA A 35 -7.05 -6.72 -4.61
N HIS A 36 -8.35 -6.74 -4.39
CA HIS A 36 -8.95 -6.44 -3.10
C HIS A 36 -9.93 -7.54 -2.72
N GLY A 37 -10.15 -7.72 -1.43
CA GLY A 37 -11.05 -8.74 -0.89
C GLY A 37 -11.59 -8.35 0.47
N MET A 38 -12.24 -9.32 1.11
CA MET A 38 -12.74 -9.21 2.47
C MET A 38 -12.18 -10.36 3.30
N GLU A 39 -11.48 -10.05 4.39
CA GLU A 39 -11.04 -11.03 5.39
C GLU A 39 -11.58 -10.62 6.75
N ASN A 40 -12.19 -11.56 7.48
CA ASN A 40 -12.76 -11.29 8.82
C ASN A 40 -13.66 -10.05 8.87
N ASN A 41 -14.48 -9.85 7.82
CA ASN A 41 -15.37 -8.70 7.66
C ASN A 41 -14.63 -7.33 7.58
N GLN A 42 -13.36 -7.34 7.18
CA GLN A 42 -12.56 -6.14 6.94
C GLN A 42 -12.08 -6.10 5.48
N PRO A 43 -12.14 -4.94 4.82
CA PRO A 43 -11.59 -4.79 3.47
C PRO A 43 -10.07 -4.95 3.50
N VAL A 44 -9.53 -5.66 2.51
CA VAL A 44 -8.09 -5.91 2.39
C VAL A 44 -7.57 -5.60 0.98
N VAL A 45 -6.29 -5.27 0.88
CA VAL A 45 -5.53 -5.35 -0.38
C VAL A 45 -4.71 -6.63 -0.34
N CYS A 46 -4.81 -7.43 -1.40
CA CYS A 46 -4.21 -8.76 -1.47
C CYS A 46 -3.62 -9.00 -2.87
N THR A 47 -2.91 -10.10 -3.03
CA THR A 47 -2.49 -10.62 -4.34
C THR A 47 -3.40 -11.77 -4.78
N ALA A 48 -3.46 -12.01 -6.09
CA ALA A 48 -4.18 -13.15 -6.68
C ALA A 48 -3.38 -13.75 -7.84
N TYR A 49 -3.54 -15.05 -8.11
CA TYR A 49 -2.89 -15.71 -9.25
C TYR A 49 -3.58 -15.43 -10.58
N GLU A 50 -4.87 -15.17 -10.55
CA GLU A 50 -5.71 -14.96 -11.73
C GLU A 50 -6.69 -13.80 -11.53
N LYS A 51 -7.12 -13.20 -12.64
CA LYS A 51 -8.06 -12.07 -12.61
C LYS A 51 -9.42 -12.55 -12.14
N GLY A 52 -9.89 -12.01 -11.01
CA GLY A 52 -11.17 -12.40 -10.41
C GLY A 52 -11.09 -13.65 -9.53
N GLY A 53 -9.90 -14.23 -9.34
CA GLY A 53 -9.68 -15.30 -8.38
C GLY A 53 -9.58 -14.81 -6.93
N ASP A 54 -9.49 -15.76 -6.02
CA ASP A 54 -9.43 -15.49 -4.57
C ASP A 54 -8.12 -14.83 -4.14
N CYS A 55 -8.15 -14.16 -2.98
CA CYS A 55 -6.96 -13.62 -2.34
C CYS A 55 -6.00 -14.74 -1.94
N VAL A 56 -4.76 -14.67 -2.41
CA VAL A 56 -3.68 -15.61 -2.12
C VAL A 56 -2.82 -15.11 -0.96
N THR A 57 -2.45 -13.84 -0.96
CA THR A 57 -1.65 -13.23 0.11
C THR A 57 -2.17 -11.85 0.42
N THR A 58 -2.64 -11.67 1.65
CA THR A 58 -3.07 -10.37 2.14
C THR A 58 -1.87 -9.49 2.47
N LEU A 59 -1.81 -8.34 1.81
CA LEU A 59 -0.73 -7.37 1.93
C LEU A 59 -1.01 -6.39 3.07
N MET A 60 -2.24 -5.89 3.15
CA MET A 60 -2.67 -4.99 4.22
C MET A 60 -4.19 -5.01 4.43
N THR A 61 -4.60 -4.85 5.67
CA THR A 61 -5.99 -4.60 6.08
C THR A 61 -6.29 -3.11 6.03
N LEU A 62 -7.43 -2.77 5.45
CA LEU A 62 -7.92 -1.40 5.33
C LEU A 62 -8.92 -1.10 6.45
N ARG A 63 -9.17 0.19 6.70
CA ARG A 63 -10.24 0.59 7.61
C ARG A 63 -11.59 0.35 6.93
N PRO A 64 -12.67 0.12 7.69
CA PRO A 64 -14.00 -0.11 7.12
C PRO A 64 -14.47 1.00 6.16
N GLU A 65 -14.04 2.25 6.39
CA GLU A 65 -14.39 3.39 5.55
C GLU A 65 -13.52 3.55 4.28
N ASP A 66 -12.41 2.83 4.16
CA ASP A 66 -11.50 2.94 3.03
C ASP A 66 -12.10 2.20 1.81
N ASN A 67 -12.04 2.81 0.63
CA ASN A 67 -12.48 2.16 -0.61
C ASN A 67 -11.44 1.13 -1.08
N PRO A 68 -11.75 -0.19 -1.05
CA PRO A 68 -10.77 -1.24 -1.33
C PRO A 68 -10.26 -1.21 -2.78
N THR A 69 -11.14 -0.94 -3.74
CA THR A 69 -10.78 -0.83 -5.16
C THR A 69 -9.79 0.32 -5.40
N ARG A 70 -10.03 1.49 -4.80
CA ARG A 70 -9.12 2.64 -4.90
C ARG A 70 -7.77 2.34 -4.26
N MET A 71 -7.74 1.68 -3.12
CA MET A 71 -6.49 1.35 -2.42
C MET A 71 -5.67 0.31 -3.19
N ALA A 72 -6.30 -0.75 -3.71
CA ALA A 72 -5.61 -1.74 -4.54
C ALA A 72 -5.01 -1.09 -5.80
N LYS A 73 -5.75 -0.17 -6.45
CA LYS A 73 -5.24 0.60 -7.59
C LYS A 73 -4.01 1.43 -7.23
N LYS A 74 -4.03 2.08 -6.06
CA LYS A 74 -2.89 2.87 -5.57
C LYS A 74 -1.64 2.03 -5.34
N VAL A 75 -1.79 0.93 -4.60
CA VAL A 75 -0.70 -0.03 -4.37
C VAL A 75 -0.15 -0.55 -5.70
N SER A 76 -1.02 -0.92 -6.62
CA SER A 76 -0.63 -1.40 -7.95
C SER A 76 0.19 -0.36 -8.72
N ASN A 77 -0.29 0.87 -8.82
CA ASN A 77 0.41 1.95 -9.49
C ASN A 77 1.78 2.27 -8.84
N SER A 78 1.83 2.27 -7.50
CA SER A 78 3.07 2.47 -6.74
C SER A 78 4.11 1.40 -7.09
N LEU A 79 3.70 0.13 -7.18
CA LEU A 79 4.58 -0.98 -7.57
C LEU A 79 5.04 -0.88 -9.03
N TYR A 80 4.19 -0.36 -9.92
CA TYR A 80 4.53 -0.17 -11.34
C TYR A 80 5.29 1.14 -11.60
N GLY A 81 5.75 1.85 -10.56
CA GLY A 81 6.50 3.11 -10.69
C GLY A 81 5.68 4.23 -11.34
N ARG A 82 4.34 4.14 -11.33
CA ARG A 82 3.47 5.18 -11.86
C ARG A 82 3.35 6.29 -10.84
N ALA A 83 3.32 7.53 -11.33
CA ALA A 83 3.12 8.70 -10.48
C ALA A 83 1.81 8.55 -9.70
N GLU A 84 1.94 8.35 -8.40
CA GLU A 84 0.87 8.35 -7.44
C GLU A 84 0.92 9.68 -6.72
N GLY A 85 -0.22 10.36 -6.63
CA GLY A 85 -0.36 11.38 -5.60
C GLY A 85 -0.10 10.76 -4.22
N PRO A 86 0.16 11.58 -3.19
CA PRO A 86 0.54 11.10 -1.87
C PRO A 86 -0.37 9.97 -1.37
N PRO A 87 0.21 8.88 -0.81
CA PRO A 87 -0.57 7.76 -0.32
C PRO A 87 -1.50 8.24 0.79
N PRO A 88 -2.72 7.67 0.89
CA PRO A 88 -3.62 8.01 1.99
C PRO A 88 -3.00 7.54 3.32
N ILE A 89 -3.07 8.38 4.34
CA ILE A 89 -2.52 8.08 5.66
C ILE A 89 -3.47 7.11 6.38
N HIS A 90 -2.95 5.94 6.73
CA HIS A 90 -3.69 4.91 7.48
C HIS A 90 -3.34 4.88 8.98
N SER A 91 -2.49 5.80 9.43
CA SER A 91 -1.99 5.91 10.80
C SER A 91 -2.03 7.37 11.26
N GLY A 92 -3.10 7.76 11.95
CA GLY A 92 -3.12 8.96 12.81
C GLY A 92 -3.03 10.32 12.12
N ASP A 93 -4.10 11.10 12.30
CA ASP A 93 -4.27 12.53 11.99
C ASP A 93 -4.47 12.93 10.51
N GLN A 94 -5.61 13.57 10.23
CA GLN A 94 -5.93 14.18 8.93
C GLN A 94 -5.32 15.59 8.83
N SER A 95 -4.15 15.83 9.43
CA SER A 95 -3.51 17.15 9.38
C SER A 95 -3.23 17.55 7.94
N LYS A 96 -3.43 18.85 7.65
CA LYS A 96 -3.09 19.48 6.38
C LYS A 96 -1.65 19.11 6.01
N GLN A 97 -1.53 18.38 4.91
CA GLN A 97 -0.26 17.87 4.44
C GLN A 97 0.49 18.97 3.69
N TYR A 98 1.73 19.23 4.11
CA TYR A 98 2.67 20.08 3.39
C TYR A 98 3.71 19.17 2.74
N TYR A 99 3.75 19.15 1.41
CA TYR A 99 4.74 18.37 0.66
C TYR A 99 5.89 19.30 0.27
N GLN A 100 7.03 19.17 0.95
CA GLN A 100 8.25 19.82 0.49
C GLN A 100 8.78 19.08 -0.73
N ILE A 101 8.82 19.75 -1.87
CA ILE A 101 9.52 19.29 -3.06
C ILE A 101 10.87 20.02 -3.06
N ASP A 102 11.95 19.28 -2.83
CA ASP A 102 13.32 19.78 -3.04
C ASP A 102 13.58 19.82 -4.55
N PHE A 103 13.14 20.91 -5.16
CA PHE A 103 13.22 21.13 -6.60
C PHE A 103 14.68 21.22 -7.06
N GLU A 104 15.59 21.72 -6.22
CA GLU A 104 17.02 21.81 -6.57
C GLU A 104 17.66 20.43 -6.68
N LYS A 105 17.30 19.50 -5.79
CA LYS A 105 17.75 18.11 -5.87
C LYS A 105 17.17 17.40 -7.10
N PHE A 106 15.92 17.67 -7.46
CA PHE A 106 15.31 17.11 -8.66
C PHE A 106 16.00 17.61 -9.95
N LEU A 107 16.28 18.91 -10.05
CA LEU A 107 16.95 19.50 -11.21
C LEU A 107 18.39 19.02 -11.40
N LYS A 108 19.07 18.55 -10.33
CA LYS A 108 20.42 17.97 -10.41
C LYS A 108 20.46 16.51 -10.87
N LEU A 109 19.30 15.84 -10.93
CA LEU A 109 19.19 14.43 -11.32
C LEU A 109 18.91 14.23 -12.81
N THR A 110 18.75 15.30 -13.60
CA THR A 110 18.65 15.17 -15.04
C THR A 110 20.01 14.77 -15.62
N PRO A 111 20.12 13.66 -16.37
CA PRO A 111 21.29 13.41 -17.18
C PRO A 111 21.45 14.61 -18.12
N VAL A 112 22.61 15.25 -18.09
CA VAL A 112 22.99 16.19 -19.14
C VAL A 112 23.34 15.34 -20.35
N GLU A 113 22.40 15.19 -21.28
CA GLU A 113 22.69 14.83 -22.67
C GLU A 113 22.70 16.09 -23.53
#